data_AF-A0A350DDL1-F1
#
_entry.id   AF-A0A350DDL1-F1
#
_cell.length_a   1.000
_cell.length_b   1.000
_cell.length_c   1.000
_cell.angle_alpha   90.00
_cell.angle_beta   90.00
_cell.angle_gamma   90.00
#
_symmetry.space_group_name_H-M   'P 1'
#
loop_
_entity.id
_entity.type
_entity.pdbx_description
1 polymer ?
#
loop_
_entity_poly.entity_id
_entity_poly.type
_entity_poly.pdbx_seq_one_letter_code
_entity_poly.pdbx_strand_id
1 'polypeptide(L)'
;MNAPINTACSSTAQASTLMTATALPLPAELRQRVVVNSTLSAQIDQQRQAVQHILNGQDNRLLVVVGPCSIHDPDAALEYADRLAALSDEVSEQILPVMRVYVEKPRTTVGWKGLAYDPDLDG
;
A
#
# COMPACT_ATOMS: atom_id res chain seq x y z
N MET A 1 30.06 42.88 37.85
CA MET A 1 30.92 41.84 38.45
C MET A 1 30.76 40.60 37.62
N ASN A 2 31.85 40.19 36.98
CA ASN A 2 31.91 39.15 35.96
C ASN A 2 31.93 37.75 36.59
N ALA A 3 31.33 36.79 35.91
CA ALA A 3 31.77 35.39 35.95
C ALA A 3 31.93 34.92 34.50
N PRO A 4 33.08 34.38 34.08
CA PRO A 4 33.30 33.93 32.72
C PRO A 4 32.69 32.54 32.54
N ILE A 5 31.88 32.37 31.50
CA ILE A 5 31.54 31.03 31.00
C ILE A 5 32.67 30.64 30.05
N ASN A 6 33.53 29.74 30.52
CA ASN A 6 34.43 29.01 29.65
C ASN A 6 34.05 27.54 29.77
N THR A 7 33.38 27.01 28.76
CA THR A 7 33.31 25.57 28.56
C THR A 7 33.69 25.34 27.11
N ALA A 8 34.91 24.84 26.93
CA ALA A 8 35.49 24.48 25.66
C ALA A 8 34.52 23.61 24.85
N CYS A 9 34.31 23.99 23.58
CA CYS A 9 33.85 23.06 22.56
C CYS A 9 34.96 22.03 22.34
N SER A 10 34.93 20.96 23.13
CA SER A 10 35.67 19.75 22.83
C SER A 10 35.03 19.13 21.58
N SER A 11 35.68 19.33 20.44
CA SER A 11 35.36 18.66 19.18
C SER A 11 35.67 17.17 19.35
N THR A 12 34.72 16.40 19.87
CA THR A 12 34.68 14.97 19.61
C THR A 12 34.11 14.81 18.21
N ALA A 13 34.98 14.43 17.27
CA ALA A 13 34.55 13.93 15.97
C ALA A 13 33.64 12.73 16.23
N GLN A 14 32.32 12.97 16.24
CA GLN A 14 31.35 11.90 16.16
C GLN A 14 31.54 11.28 14.78
N ALA A 15 31.93 10.01 14.76
CA ALA A 15 31.87 9.19 13.56
C ALA A 15 30.41 9.18 13.11
N SER A 16 30.10 10.09 12.18
CA SER A 16 28.83 10.12 11.47
C SER A 16 28.74 8.81 10.71
N THR A 17 27.92 7.87 11.20
CA THR A 17 27.43 6.79 10.37
C THR A 17 26.76 7.47 9.18
N LEU A 18 27.41 7.41 8.01
CA LEU A 18 26.83 7.93 6.78
C LEU A 18 25.56 7.14 6.50
N MET A 19 24.41 7.68 6.93
CA MET A 19 23.12 7.19 6.47
C MET A 19 23.04 7.56 4.99
N THR A 20 23.33 6.59 4.14
CA THR A 20 23.10 6.71 2.71
C THR A 20 21.60 6.85 2.47
N ALA A 21 21.18 8.03 2.02
CA ALA A 21 19.82 8.27 1.57
C ALA A 21 19.70 7.86 0.10
N THR A 22 18.74 6.99 -0.21
CA THR A 22 18.40 6.62 -1.59
C THR A 22 17.25 7.49 -2.08
N ALA A 23 17.43 8.13 -3.23
CA ALA A 23 16.35 8.89 -3.86
C ALA A 23 15.26 7.92 -4.37
N LEU A 24 14.02 8.16 -3.98
CA LEU A 24 12.86 7.43 -4.47
C LEU A 24 12.32 8.06 -5.76
N PRO A 25 11.74 7.26 -6.67
CA PRO A 25 11.12 7.79 -7.87
C PRO A 25 9.93 8.69 -7.52
N LEU A 26 9.72 9.72 -8.34
CA LEU A 26 8.58 10.62 -8.18
C LEU A 26 7.27 9.90 -8.56
N PRO A 27 6.11 10.27 -7.98
CA PRO A 27 4.82 9.71 -8.38
C PRO A 27 4.51 9.88 -9.88
N ALA A 28 5.02 10.93 -10.52
CA ALA A 28 4.89 11.11 -11.97
C ALA A 28 5.70 10.06 -12.77
N GLU A 29 6.91 9.73 -12.31
CA GLU A 29 7.76 8.72 -12.94
C GLU A 29 7.16 7.32 -12.78
N LEU A 30 6.61 7.01 -11.61
CA LEU A 30 5.91 5.74 -11.38
C LEU A 30 4.69 5.57 -12.30
N ARG A 31 3.89 6.63 -12.48
CA ARG A 31 2.74 6.62 -13.41
C ARG A 31 3.16 6.43 -14.87
N GLN A 32 4.36 6.87 -15.25
CA GLN A 32 4.89 6.62 -16.60
C GLN A 32 5.37 5.17 -16.78
N ARG A 33 5.89 4.54 -15.71
CA ARG A 33 6.34 3.14 -15.73
C ARG A 33 5.19 2.14 -15.65
N VAL A 34 4.15 2.46 -14.88
CA VAL A 34 2.97 1.60 -14.69
C VAL A 34 1.78 2.24 -15.39
N VAL A 35 1.65 1.96 -16.69
CA VAL A 35 0.62 2.56 -17.54
C VAL A 35 -0.71 1.85 -17.33
N VAL A 36 -1.72 2.62 -16.93
CA VAL A 36 -3.12 2.18 -16.91
C VAL A 36 -3.74 2.48 -18.27
N ASN A 37 -4.13 1.45 -19.02
CA ASN A 37 -4.80 1.64 -20.30
C ASN A 37 -6.24 2.15 -20.13
N SER A 38 -6.85 2.64 -21.21
CA SER A 38 -8.20 3.23 -21.18
C SER A 38 -9.27 2.25 -20.68
N THR A 39 -9.15 0.97 -21.04
CA THR A 39 -10.10 -0.08 -20.63
C THR A 39 -10.06 -0.27 -19.11
N LEU A 40 -8.86 -0.41 -18.54
CA LEU A 40 -8.68 -0.56 -17.10
C LEU A 40 -9.12 0.70 -16.34
N SER A 41 -8.85 1.89 -16.88
CA SER A 41 -9.32 3.15 -16.29
C SER A 41 -10.85 3.20 -16.21
N ALA A 42 -11.54 2.85 -17.31
CA ALA A 42 -13.00 2.82 -17.34
C ALA A 42 -13.57 1.78 -16.36
N GLN A 43 -12.94 0.60 -16.25
CA GLN A 43 -13.33 -0.43 -15.29
C GLN A 43 -13.18 0.06 -13.84
N ILE A 44 -12.06 0.70 -13.50
CA ILE A 44 -11.84 1.28 -12.16
C ILE A 44 -12.91 2.33 -11.84
N ASP A 45 -13.24 3.20 -12.80
CA ASP A 45 -14.27 4.22 -12.60
C ASP A 45 -15.66 3.62 -12.42
N GLN A 46 -16.02 2.59 -13.20
CA GLN A 46 -17.27 1.84 -13.03
C GLN A 46 -17.34 1.16 -11.66
N GLN A 47 -16.26 0.51 -11.20
CA GLN A 47 -16.22 -0.13 -9.88
C GLN A 47 -16.37 0.89 -8.75
N ARG A 48 -15.73 2.06 -8.86
CA ARG A 48 -15.89 3.17 -7.89
C ARG A 48 -17.32 3.67 -7.85
N GLN A 49 -17.97 3.83 -8.99
CA GLN A 49 -19.38 4.22 -9.06
C GLN A 49 -20.29 3.18 -8.41
N ALA A 50 -20.05 1.88 -8.65
CA ALA A 50 -20.81 0.81 -8.01
C ALA A 50 -20.68 0.85 -6.47
N VAL A 51 -19.47 1.04 -5.95
CA VAL A 51 -19.23 1.24 -4.51
C VAL A 51 -19.98 2.47 -4.00
N GLN A 52 -19.93 3.60 -4.71
CA GLN A 52 -20.65 4.82 -4.33
C GLN A 52 -22.17 4.61 -4.28
N HIS A 53 -22.75 3.92 -5.27
CA HIS A 53 -24.18 3.62 -5.29
C HIS A 53 -24.60 2.77 -4.09
N ILE A 54 -23.82 1.76 -3.70
CA ILE A 54 -24.10 0.95 -2.50
C ILE A 54 -24.05 1.83 -1.24
N LEU A 55 -23.00 2.64 -1.09
CA LEU A 55 -22.85 3.53 0.07
C LEU A 55 -23.95 4.60 0.17
N ASN A 56 -24.51 5.01 -0.98
CA ASN A 56 -25.63 5.95 -1.05
C ASN A 56 -27.01 5.28 -0.96
N GLY A 57 -27.09 3.94 -0.83
CA GLY A 57 -28.35 3.19 -0.80
C GLY A 57 -29.10 3.14 -2.14
N GLN A 58 -28.40 3.40 -3.25
CA GLN A 58 -28.93 3.34 -4.62
C GLN A 58 -28.75 1.94 -5.25
N ASP A 59 -27.92 1.11 -4.64
CA ASP A 59 -27.70 -0.29 -4.95
C ASP A 59 -27.80 -1.09 -3.65
N ASN A 60 -28.65 -2.13 -3.62
CA ASN A 60 -28.97 -2.89 -2.42
C ASN A 60 -28.01 -4.08 -2.18
N ARG A 61 -26.98 -4.26 -3.03
CA ARG A 61 -25.99 -5.31 -2.85
C ARG A 61 -25.12 -5.05 -1.62
N LEU A 62 -24.62 -6.14 -1.03
CA LEU A 62 -23.65 -6.08 0.05
C LEU A 62 -22.24 -5.83 -0.51
N LEU A 63 -21.63 -4.70 -0.15
CA LEU A 63 -20.20 -4.46 -0.40
C LEU A 63 -19.36 -5.31 0.56
N VAL A 64 -18.45 -6.12 0.02
CA VAL A 64 -17.56 -6.99 0.81
C VAL A 64 -16.11 -6.75 0.42
N VAL A 65 -15.32 -6.17 1.33
CA VAL A 65 -13.87 -6.05 1.16
C VAL A 65 -13.19 -7.28 1.73
N VAL A 66 -12.61 -8.12 0.87
CA VAL A 66 -12.11 -9.46 1.25
C VAL A 66 -10.79 -9.80 0.57
N GLY A 67 -9.90 -10.49 1.28
CA GLY A 67 -8.61 -10.89 0.77
C GLY A 67 -7.59 -11.16 1.88
N PRO A 68 -6.33 -11.45 1.51
CA PRO A 68 -5.24 -11.66 2.47
C PRO A 68 -5.07 -10.49 3.44
N CYS A 69 -4.55 -10.77 4.64
CA CYS A 69 -4.33 -9.71 5.63
C CYS A 69 -3.29 -8.67 5.14
N SER A 70 -2.24 -9.12 4.47
CA SER A 70 -1.26 -8.34 3.74
C SER A 70 -0.65 -9.20 2.62
N ILE A 71 -0.37 -8.60 1.47
CA ILE A 71 0.25 -9.26 0.31
C ILE A 71 1.75 -9.33 0.53
N HIS A 72 2.31 -10.53 0.43
CA HIS A 72 3.76 -10.80 0.49
C HIS A 72 4.25 -11.61 -0.72
N ASP A 73 3.34 -12.34 -1.38
CA ASP A 73 3.61 -13.13 -2.58
C ASP A 73 2.70 -12.61 -3.71
N PRO A 74 3.25 -11.99 -4.77
CA PRO A 74 2.48 -11.50 -5.91
C PRO A 74 1.77 -12.61 -6.70
N ASP A 75 2.35 -13.79 -6.81
CA ASP A 75 1.78 -14.88 -7.63
C ASP A 75 0.55 -15.47 -6.92
N ALA A 76 0.66 -15.73 -5.62
CA ALA A 76 -0.49 -16.14 -4.81
C ALA A 76 -1.58 -15.07 -4.75
N ALA A 77 -1.22 -13.79 -4.80
CA ALA A 77 -2.18 -12.69 -4.85
C ALA A 77 -2.99 -12.69 -6.17
N LEU A 78 -2.33 -12.96 -7.29
CA LEU A 78 -2.99 -13.07 -8.61
C LEU A 78 -3.88 -14.32 -8.67
N GLU A 79 -3.42 -15.46 -8.16
CA GLU A 79 -4.25 -16.67 -8.08
C GLU A 79 -5.52 -16.43 -7.25
N TYR A 80 -5.39 -15.73 -6.12
CA TYR A 80 -6.55 -15.32 -5.32
C TYR A 80 -7.48 -14.38 -6.10
N ALA A 81 -6.92 -13.41 -6.84
CA ALA A 81 -7.69 -12.46 -7.63
C ALA A 81 -8.51 -13.16 -8.71
N ASP A 82 -7.93 -14.14 -9.43
CA ASP A 82 -8.61 -14.91 -10.46
C ASP A 82 -9.80 -15.70 -9.89
N ARG A 83 -9.60 -16.37 -8.75
CA ARG A 83 -10.66 -17.10 -8.04
C ARG A 83 -11.76 -16.14 -7.53
N LEU A 84 -11.38 -14.97 -7.02
CA LEU A 84 -12.34 -13.97 -6.56
C LEU A 84 -13.12 -13.35 -7.71
N ALA A 85 -12.51 -13.14 -8.88
CA ALA A 85 -13.17 -12.63 -10.06
C ALA A 85 -14.26 -13.61 -10.54
N ALA A 86 -13.94 -14.91 -10.65
CA ALA A 86 -14.92 -15.93 -10.99
C ALA A 86 -16.09 -15.98 -9.98
N LEU A 87 -15.78 -15.95 -8.68
CA LEU A 87 -16.81 -15.92 -7.64
C LEU A 87 -17.66 -14.64 -7.73
N SER A 88 -17.06 -13.49 -8.05
CA SER A 88 -17.76 -12.22 -8.19
C SER A 88 -18.85 -12.26 -9.24
N ASP A 89 -18.67 -13.01 -10.32
CA ASP A 89 -19.70 -13.20 -11.35
C ASP A 89 -20.86 -14.07 -10.83
N GLU A 90 -20.57 -15.09 -10.02
CA GLU A 90 -21.59 -15.97 -9.45
C GLU A 90 -22.49 -15.27 -8.41
N VAL A 91 -21.94 -14.30 -7.67
CA VAL A 91 -22.65 -13.61 -6.56
C VAL A 91 -23.11 -12.19 -6.92
N SER A 92 -22.93 -11.75 -8.17
CA SER A 92 -23.04 -10.36 -8.60
C SER A 92 -24.39 -9.70 -8.33
N GLU A 93 -25.46 -10.49 -8.24
CA GLU A 93 -26.83 -10.03 -7.97
C GLU A 93 -27.02 -9.52 -6.55
N GLN A 94 -26.23 -10.03 -5.60
CA GLN A 94 -26.43 -9.76 -4.16
C GLN A 94 -25.21 -9.16 -3.49
N ILE A 95 -24.01 -9.38 -4.03
CA ILE A 95 -22.74 -9.02 -3.39
C ILE A 95 -21.86 -8.30 -4.41
N LEU A 96 -21.15 -7.27 -3.95
CA LEU A 96 -20.03 -6.65 -4.66
C LEU A 96 -18.74 -6.95 -3.89
N PRO A 97 -17.98 -8.00 -4.27
CA PRO A 97 -16.67 -8.25 -3.71
C PRO A 97 -15.65 -7.21 -4.19
N VAL A 98 -14.79 -6.74 -3.28
CA VAL A 98 -13.63 -5.91 -3.58
C VAL A 98 -12.41 -6.56 -2.96
N MET A 99 -11.42 -6.91 -3.79
CA MET A 99 -10.19 -7.54 -3.30
C MET A 99 -9.45 -6.61 -2.34
N ARG A 100 -9.08 -7.12 -1.18
CA ARG A 100 -8.19 -6.46 -0.23
C ARG A 100 -6.74 -6.65 -0.67
N VAL A 101 -6.06 -5.55 -1.01
CA VAL A 101 -4.65 -5.53 -1.44
C VAL A 101 -3.84 -4.62 -0.53
N TYR A 102 -3.59 -5.05 0.70
CA TYR A 102 -2.78 -4.29 1.67
C TYR A 102 -1.32 -4.73 1.55
N VAL A 103 -0.40 -3.78 1.34
CA VAL A 103 1.04 -4.07 1.13
C VAL A 103 1.86 -4.01 2.41
N GLU A 104 1.26 -3.57 3.52
CA GLU A 104 1.93 -3.43 4.80
C GLU A 104 0.98 -3.75 5.95
N LYS A 105 1.56 -3.91 7.14
CA LYS A 105 0.80 -4.01 8.38
C LYS A 105 1.51 -3.19 9.47
N PRO A 106 0.85 -2.18 10.06
CA PRO A 106 1.47 -1.38 11.11
C PRO A 106 1.81 -2.24 12.33
N ARG A 107 3.02 -2.09 12.86
CA ARG A 107 3.55 -2.83 14.02
C ARG A 107 4.17 -1.88 15.04
N THR A 108 4.08 -2.27 16.31
CA THR A 108 4.78 -1.64 17.44
C THR A 108 6.01 -2.44 17.88
N THR A 109 6.18 -3.65 17.34
CA THR A 109 7.32 -4.55 17.59
C THR A 109 8.10 -4.78 16.31
N VAL A 110 9.35 -5.24 16.42
CA VAL A 110 10.16 -5.65 15.26
C VAL A 110 9.47 -6.81 14.53
N GLY A 111 9.48 -6.75 13.20
CA GLY A 111 8.92 -7.74 12.31
C GLY A 111 8.92 -7.24 10.86
N TRP A 112 8.45 -8.07 9.94
CA TRP A 112 8.36 -7.72 8.53
C TRP A 112 7.51 -6.44 8.32
N LYS A 113 8.07 -5.50 7.55
CA LYS A 113 7.51 -4.15 7.36
C LYS A 113 6.45 -4.09 6.26
N GLY A 114 6.39 -5.09 5.38
CA GLY A 114 5.47 -5.12 4.26
C GLY A 114 6.20 -5.10 2.91
N LEU A 115 5.50 -5.54 1.87
CA LEU A 115 6.00 -5.66 0.50
C LEU A 115 6.52 -4.33 -0.07
N ALA A 116 5.95 -3.21 0.38
CA ALA A 116 6.40 -1.88 -0.06
C ALA A 116 7.79 -1.49 0.48
N TYR A 117 8.22 -2.06 1.61
CA TYR A 117 9.47 -1.69 2.30
C TYR A 117 10.52 -2.78 2.30
N ASP A 118 10.10 -4.04 2.29
CA ASP A 118 10.95 -5.24 2.35
C ASP A 118 10.32 -6.30 1.43
N PRO A 119 10.45 -6.15 0.10
CA PRO A 119 9.83 -7.05 -0.88
C PRO A 119 10.49 -8.43 -0.92
N ASP A 120 11.75 -8.53 -0.52
CA ASP A 120 12.55 -9.77 -0.56
C ASP A 120 12.41 -10.61 0.73
N LEU A 121 11.73 -10.08 1.75
CA LEU A 121 11.45 -10.72 3.04
C LEU A 121 12.73 -11.04 3.84
N ASP A 122 13.79 -10.23 3.68
CA ASP A 122 15.13 -10.50 4.22
C ASP A 122 15.57 -9.58 5.39
N GLY A 123 14.75 -8.59 5.75
CA GLY A 123 14.81 -7.86 7.03
C GLY A 123 15.67 -6.59 7.06
#